data_AF-A0A381VQW9-F1
#
_entry.id   AF-A0A381VQW9-F1
#
_cell.length_a   1.000
_cell.length_b   1.000
_cell.length_c   1.000
_cell.angle_alpha   90.00
_cell.angle_beta   90.00
_cell.angle_gamma   90.00
#
_symmetry.space_group_name_H-M   'P 1'
#
loop_
_entity.id
_entity.type
_entity.pdbx_description
1 polymer ?
#
loop_
_entity_poly.entity_id
_entity_poly.type
_entity_poly.pdbx_seq_one_letter_code
_entity_poly.pdbx_strand_id
1 'polypeptide(L)' 'MFSGVGSFGLECLSRGAENVVFCENYPETVKILRKNIINFDCEQKTQIVKENIFNIKNLKQFYKKKFELIFLDPPYKEKK' A
#
# COMPACT_ATOMS: atom_id res chain seq x y z
N MET A 1 -3.60 0.99 -3.63
CA MET A 1 -3.24 -0.13 -4.53
C MET A 1 -2.20 0.36 -5.52
N PHE A 2 -1.22 -0.47 -5.88
CA PHE A 2 -0.02 -0.02 -6.62
C PHE A 2 0.69 1.11 -5.87
N SER A 3 1.01 0.85 -4.59
CA SER A 3 1.44 1.92 -3.68
C SER A 3 2.79 2.55 -4.00
N GLY A 4 3.61 1.93 -4.85
CA GLY A 4 4.94 2.43 -5.11
C GLY A 4 5.75 2.52 -3.81
N VAL A 5 6.50 3.62 -3.67
CA VAL A 5 7.28 3.93 -2.46
C VAL A 5 6.45 4.50 -1.30
N GLY A 6 5.12 4.54 -1.44
CA GLY A 6 4.19 4.86 -0.36
C GLY A 6 3.82 6.34 -0.20
N SER A 7 4.24 7.23 -1.09
CA SER A 7 4.08 8.68 -0.95
C SER A 7 2.65 9.10 -0.58
N PHE A 8 1.64 8.64 -1.33
CA PHE A 8 0.25 9.01 -1.07
C PHE A 8 -0.26 8.50 0.28
N GLY A 9 0.02 7.24 0.63
CA GLY A 9 -0.47 6.67 1.89
C GLY A 9 0.25 7.25 3.11
N LEU A 10 1.54 7.54 3.02
CA LEU A 10 2.27 8.26 4.08
C LEU A 10 1.71 9.67 4.28
N GLU A 11 1.38 10.33 3.18
CA GLU A 11 0.76 11.64 3.21
C GLU A 11 -0.65 11.62 3.84
N CYS A 12 -1.43 10.53 3.64
CA CYS A 12 -2.67 10.30 4.37
C CYS A 12 -2.45 10.20 5.89
N LEU A 13 -1.41 9.49 6.34
CA LEU A 13 -1.07 9.39 7.77
C LEU A 13 -0.73 10.76 8.35
N SER A 14 0.04 11.57 7.61
CA SER A 14 0.36 12.95 8.01
C SER A 14 -0.89 13.83 8.18
N ARG A 15 -1.95 13.56 7.41
CA ARG A 15 -3.26 14.23 7.51
C ARG A 15 -4.24 13.59 8.49
N GLY A 16 -3.78 12.66 9.32
CA GLY A 16 -4.59 12.08 10.39
C GLY A 16 -5.35 10.80 10.02
N ALA A 17 -5.02 10.13 8.91
CA ALA A 17 -5.49 8.78 8.69
C ALA A 17 -5.02 7.86 9.83
N GLU A 18 -5.93 7.05 10.38
CA GLU A 18 -5.62 6.18 11.52
C GLU A 18 -4.72 5.01 11.11
N ASN A 19 -5.04 4.39 9.97
CA ASN A 19 -4.35 3.22 9.44
C ASN A 19 -4.26 3.29 7.91
N VAL A 20 -3.16 2.79 7.34
CA VAL A 20 -2.96 2.72 5.88
C VAL A 20 -2.47 1.33 5.46
N VAL A 21 -3.09 0.78 4.42
CA VAL A 21 -2.67 -0.47 3.80
C VAL A 21 -2.06 -0.19 2.43
N PHE A 22 -0.79 -0.52 2.29
CA PHE A 22 -0.05 -0.45 1.04
C PHE A 22 -0.10 -1.80 0.32
N CYS A 23 -0.38 -1.78 -0.98
CA CYS A 23 -0.35 -2.97 -1.82
C CYS A 23 0.68 -2.76 -2.93
N GLU A 24 1.82 -3.42 -2.82
CA GLU A 24 2.98 -3.32 -3.72
C GLU A 24 3.69 -4.66 -3.77
N ASN A 25 3.90 -5.20 -4.98
CA ASN A 25 4.49 -6.52 -5.19
C ASN A 25 5.90 -6.47 -5.78
N TYR A 26 6.42 -5.31 -6.18
CA TYR A 26 7.78 -5.19 -6.69
C TYR A 26 8.82 -5.13 -5.54
N PRO A 27 9.74 -6.11 -5.43
CA PRO A 27 10.61 -6.25 -4.26
C PRO A 27 11.46 -5.02 -3.93
N GLU A 28 12.05 -4.37 -4.95
CA GLU A 28 12.90 -3.19 -4.72
C GLU A 28 12.08 -1.99 -4.23
N THR A 29 10.88 -1.81 -4.78
CA THR A 29 9.95 -0.77 -4.32
C THR A 29 9.52 -1.02 -2.88
N VAL A 30 9.22 -2.27 -2.53
CA VAL A 30 8.85 -2.65 -1.15
C VAL A 30 9.98 -2.36 -0.16
N LYS A 31 11.26 -2.53 -0.54
CA LYS A 31 12.39 -2.18 0.33
C LYS A 31 12.40 -0.69 0.65
N ILE A 32 12.21 0.15 -0.37
CA ILE A 32 12.17 1.61 -0.20
C ILE A 32 10.95 2.02 0.62
N LEU A 33 9.78 1.44 0.34
CA LEU A 33 8.55 1.66 1.10
C LEU A 33 8.74 1.36 2.60
N ARG A 34 9.36 0.21 2.94
CA ARG A 34 9.67 -0.13 4.33
C ARG A 34 10.60 0.87 4.99
N LYS A 35 11.64 1.30 4.27
CA LYS A 35 12.57 2.33 4.77
C LYS A 35 11.82 3.64 5.07
N ASN A 36 10.91 4.05 4.19
CA ASN A 36 10.12 5.26 4.41
C ASN A 36 9.22 5.11 5.65
N ILE A 37 8.54 3.97 5.80
CA ILE A 37 7.67 3.73 6.96
C ILE A 37 8.45 3.85 8.27
N ILE A 38 9.65 3.26 8.34
CA ILE A 38 10.55 3.34 9.50
C ILE A 38 11.03 4.78 9.73
N ASN A 39 11.45 5.47 8.66
CA ASN A 39 11.92 6.85 8.76
C ASN A 39 10.85 7.85 9.26
N PHE A 40 9.56 7.49 9.15
CA PHE A 40 8.43 8.29 9.61
C PHE A 40 7.76 7.71 10.86
N ASP A 41 8.37 6.72 11.52
CA ASP A 41 7.88 6.09 12.76
C ASP A 41 6.41 5.66 12.70
N CYS A 42 5.99 5.11 11.55
CA CYS A 42 4.59 4.81 11.26
C CYS A 42 4.30 3.31 11.06
N GLU A 43 5.21 2.44 11.48
CA GLU A 43 5.08 0.98 11.40
C GLU A 43 3.78 0.48 12.04
N GLN A 44 3.40 1.03 13.18
CA GLN A 44 2.20 0.59 13.93
C GLN A 44 0.89 0.95 13.24
N LYS A 45 0.91 1.93 12.33
CA LYS A 45 -0.27 2.42 11.59
C LYS A 45 -0.30 1.92 10.15
N THR A 46 0.64 1.06 9.76
CA THR A 46 0.82 0.65 8.37
C THR A 46 0.87 -0.85 8.20
N GLN A 47 0.34 -1.32 7.07
CA GLN A 47 0.44 -2.71 6.64
C GLN A 47 0.91 -2.74 5.19
N ILE A 48 1.93 -3.54 4.87
CA ILE A 48 2.35 -3.80 3.48
C ILE A 48 1.85 -5.17 3.07
N VAL A 49 1.14 -5.23 1.94
CA VAL A 49 0.66 -6.45 1.31
C VAL A 49 1.38 -6.64 -0.02
N LYS A 50 2.17 -7.71 -0.11
CA LYS A 50 3.04 -8.03 -1.26
C LYS A 50 2.39 -8.95 -2.27
N GLU A 51 1.08 -8.80 -2.43
CA GLU A 51 0.28 -9.68 -3.27
C GLU A 51 0.03 -9.06 -4.63
N ASN A 52 -0.07 -9.91 -5.65
CA ASN A 52 -0.57 -9.48 -6.95
C ASN A 52 -2.05 -9.07 -6.83
N ILE A 53 -2.33 -7.79 -7.04
CA ILE A 53 -3.66 -7.19 -6.98
C ILE A 53 -4.62 -7.73 -8.05
N PHE A 54 -4.12 -8.17 -9.19
CA PHE A 54 -4.94 -8.77 -10.24
C PHE A 54 -5.48 -10.15 -9.86
N ASN A 55 -4.87 -10.81 -8.88
CA ASN A 55 -5.40 -12.06 -8.35
C ASN A 55 -6.39 -11.78 -7.21
N ILE A 56 -7.68 -11.77 -7.54
CA ILE A 56 -8.76 -11.44 -6.60
C ILE A 56 -8.78 -12.36 -5.35
N LYS A 57 -8.23 -13.59 -5.45
CA LYS A 57 -8.13 -14.50 -4.30
C LYS A 57 -7.23 -13.92 -3.20
N ASN A 58 -6.23 -13.12 -3.57
CA ASN A 58 -5.30 -12.49 -2.65
C ASN A 58 -5.93 -11.34 -1.87
N LEU A 59 -7.05 -10.80 -2.36
CA LEU A 59 -7.79 -9.72 -1.70
C LEU A 59 -8.84 -10.22 -0.71
N LYS A 60 -9.05 -11.54 -0.58
CA LYS A 60 -10.03 -12.12 0.34
C LYS A 60 -9.86 -11.67 1.79
N GLN A 61 -8.63 -11.43 2.23
CA GLN A 61 -8.33 -10.93 3.58
C GLN A 61 -8.93 -9.53 3.85
N PHE A 62 -9.29 -8.80 2.79
CA PHE A 62 -9.88 -7.47 2.88
C PHE A 62 -11.41 -7.48 2.76
N TYR A 63 -12.06 -8.60 2.41
CA TYR A 63 -13.51 -8.63 2.16
C TYR A 63 -14.36 -8.27 3.38
N LYS A 64 -13.84 -8.52 4.59
CA LYS A 64 -14.48 -8.16 5.85
C LYS A 64 -13.97 -6.83 6.42
N LYS A 65 -12.96 -6.21 5.80
CA LYS A 65 -12.45 -4.90 6.21
C LYS A 65 -13.25 -3.81 5.50
N LYS A 66 -13.57 -2.75 6.23
CA LYS A 66 -14.11 -1.51 5.65
C LYS A 66 -12.95 -0.54 5.44
N PHE A 67 -12.92 0.09 4.27
CA PHE A 67 -11.98 1.16 3.95
C PHE A 67 -12.79 2.41 3.66
N GLU A 68 -12.40 3.52 4.27
CA GLU A 68 -13.02 4.83 4.01
C GLU A 68 -12.53 5.41 2.68
N LEU A 69 -11.29 5.09 2.31
CA LEU A 69 -10.67 5.52 1.08
C LEU A 69 -9.90 4.35 0.44
N ILE A 70 -10.14 4.13 -0.85
CA ILE A 70 -9.34 3.22 -1.67
C ILE A 70 -8.76 4.02 -2.82
N PHE A 71 -7.44 4.18 -2.82
CA PHE A 71 -6.70 4.83 -3.90
C PHE A 71 -6.06 3.77 -4.81
N LEU A 72 -6.16 3.98 -6.12
CA LEU A 72 -5.66 3.09 -7.17
C LEU A 72 -4.87 3.92 -8.19
N ASP A 73 -3.57 3.64 -8.30
CA ASP A 73 -2.70 4.29 -9.29
C ASP A 73 -1.91 3.23 -10.08
N PRO A 74 -2.57 2.45 -10.94
CA PRO A 74 -1.89 1.43 -11.74
C PRO A 74 -0.90 2.08 -12.70
N PRO A 75 0.25 1.43 -12.99
CA PRO A 75 1.21 1.95 -13.95
C PRO A 75 0.59 2.04 -15.36
N TYR A 76 0.86 3.14 -16.07
CA TYR A 76 0.34 3.40 -17.42
C TYR A 76 0.75 2.36 -18.49
N LYS A 77 1.82 1.59 -18.25
CA LYS A 77 2.35 0.60 -19.20
C LYS A 77 2.76 -0.69 -18.49
N GLU A 78 1.81 -1.61 -18.33
CA GLU A 78 2.15 -3.03 -18.25
C GLU A 78 2.21 -3.58 -19.68
N LYS A 79 3.41 -3.71 -20.25
CA LYS A 79 3.59 -4.68 -21.33
C LYS A 79 3.47 -6.05 -20.68
N LYS A 80 2.35 -6.73 -20.94
CA LYS A 80 2.25 -8.18 -20.74
C LYS A 80 3.27 -8.91 -21.60
#